data_AF-A0A4S5JMA1-F1
#
_entry.id   AF-A0A4S5JMA1-F1
#
_cell.length_a   1.000
_cell.length_b   1.000
_cell.length_c   1.000
_cell.angle_alpha   90.00
_cell.angle_beta   90.00
_cell.angle_gamma   90.00
#
_symmetry.space_group_name_H-M   'P 1'
#
loop_
_entity.id
_entity.type
_entity.pdbx_description
1 polymer ?
#
loop_
_entity_poly.entity_id
_entity_poly.type
_entity_poly.pdbx_seq_one_letter_code
_entity_poly.pdbx_strand_id
1 'polypeptide(L)' 'MIKRPDATKRLFVLDTNVLMHDPTALFRFDEHDIFLPMVVLEEL' A
#
# COMPACT_ATOMS: atom_id res chain seq x y z
N MET A 1 -10.67 -17.84 -22.51
CA MET A 1 -9.70 -17.12 -21.65
C MET A 1 -10.37 -15.86 -21.14
N ILE A 2 -10.65 -15.77 -19.84
CA ILE A 2 -11.20 -14.56 -19.23
C ILE A 2 -10.07 -13.52 -19.23
N LYS A 3 -10.22 -12.43 -20.01
CA LYS A 3 -9.31 -11.28 -19.91
C LYS A 3 -9.45 -10.73 -18.48
N ARG A 4 -8.37 -10.82 -17.69
CA ARG A 4 -8.27 -10.06 -16.46
C ARG A 4 -8.31 -8.58 -16.86
N PRO A 5 -9.08 -7.73 -16.18
CA PRO A 5 -9.11 -6.30 -16.49
C PRO A 5 -7.67 -5.79 -16.47
N ASP A 6 -7.31 -5.05 -17.51
CA ASP A 6 -5.99 -4.43 -17.68
C ASP A 6 -5.57 -3.80 -16.35
N ALA A 7 -4.28 -3.98 -15.99
CA ALA A 7 -3.69 -3.58 -14.72
C ALA A 7 -3.96 -2.11 -14.42
N THR A 8 -5.13 -1.84 -13.85
CA THR A 8 -5.55 -0.50 -13.47
C THR A 8 -4.73 -0.16 -12.25
N LYS A 9 -4.09 1.02 -12.26
CA LYS A 9 -3.32 1.51 -11.12
C LYS A 9 -4.18 1.44 -9.86
N ARG A 10 -3.73 0.65 -8.87
CA ARG A 10 -4.45 0.47 -7.60
C ARG A 10 -3.93 1.45 -6.56
N LEU A 11 -4.80 1.82 -5.63
CA LEU A 11 -4.46 2.56 -4.43
C LEU A 11 -4.49 1.60 -3.25
N PHE A 12 -3.37 1.46 -2.54
CA PHE A 12 -3.26 0.68 -1.32
C PHE A 12 -3.33 1.59 -0.11
N VAL A 13 -4.03 1.16 0.94
CA VAL A 13 -4.02 1.84 2.23
C VAL A 13 -3.15 1.03 3.17
N LEU A 14 -2.12 1.66 3.72
CA LEU A 14 -1.23 1.03 4.70
C LEU A 14 -1.68 1.38 6.11
N ASP A 15 -1.60 0.39 7.01
CA ASP A 15 -1.83 0.55 8.44
C ASP A 15 -0.49 0.53 9.21
N THR A 16 -0.56 0.79 10.51
CA THR A 16 0.58 0.68 11.42
C THR A 16 1.13 -0.72 11.49
N ASN A 17 0.28 -1.75 11.50
CA ASN A 17 0.74 -3.13 11.63
C ASN A 17 1.65 -3.55 10.48
N VAL A 18 1.35 -3.13 9.25
CA VAL A 18 2.21 -3.40 8.08
C VAL A 18 3.56 -2.71 8.23
N LEU A 19 3.61 -1.45 8.69
CA LEU A 19 4.87 -0.72 8.87
C LEU A 19 5.68 -1.23 10.08
N MET A 20 5.00 -1.65 11.14
CA MET A 20 5.63 -2.26 12.32
C MET A 20 6.27 -3.61 11.99
N HIS A 21 5.61 -4.40 11.13
CA HIS A 21 6.14 -5.68 10.70
C HIS A 21 7.19 -5.54 9.59
N ASP A 22 6.99 -4.59 8.67
CA ASP A 22 7.91 -4.33 7.57
C ASP A 22 7.91 -2.84 7.16
N PRO A 23 8.85 -2.03 7.70
CA PRO A 23 8.94 -0.61 7.35
C PRO A 23 9.33 -0.38 5.88
N THR A 24 9.88 -1.39 5.19
CA THR A 24 10.25 -1.27 3.78
C THR A 24 9.07 -1.47 2.84
N ALA A 25 7.89 -1.84 3.35
CA ALA A 25 6.67 -2.03 2.57
C ALA A 25 6.31 -0.79 1.72
N LEU A 26 6.63 0.42 2.19
CA LEU A 26 6.43 1.68 1.46
C LEU A 26 7.04 1.69 0.04
N PHE A 27 8.05 0.87 -0.21
CA PHE A 27 8.79 0.85 -1.47
C PHE A 27 8.50 -0.38 -2.35
N ARG A 28 7.50 -1.20 -2.00
CA ARG A 28 7.24 -2.50 -2.65
C ARG A 28 5.99 -2.55 -3.52
N PHE A 29 5.39 -1.40 -3.80
CA PHE A 29 4.13 -1.30 -4.55
C PHE A 29 4.32 -0.89 -6.02
N ASP A 30 5.57 -0.76 -6.48
CA ASP A 30 5.95 -0.48 -7.87
C ASP A 30 5.14 0.65 -8.51
N GLU A 31 4.24 0.31 -9.45
CA GLU A 31 3.40 1.25 -10.19
C GLU A 31 2.15 1.70 -9.43
N HIS A 32 1.90 1.17 -8.23
CA HIS A 32 0.68 1.43 -7.46
C HIS A 32 0.86 2.56 -6.44
N ASP A 33 -0.21 3.33 -6.24
CA ASP A 33 -0.22 4.42 -5.28
C ASP A 33 -0.44 3.89 -3.87
N ILE A 34 0.11 4.61 -2.89
CA ILE A 34 -0.03 4.30 -1.47
C ILE A 34 -0.68 5.49 -0.78
N PHE A 35 -1.73 5.24 0.00
CA PHE A 35 -2.30 6.17 0.95
C PHE A 35 -1.88 5.74 2.36
N LEU A 36 -1.14 6.62 3.03
CA LEU A 36 -0.75 6.46 4.42
C LEU A 36 -1.60 7.43 5.27
N PRO A 37 -2.61 6.95 6.01
CA PRO A 37 -3.40 7.80 6.89
C PRO A 37 -2.53 8.47 7.94
N MET A 38 -2.81 9.73 8.29
CA MET A 38 -2.06 10.46 9.33
C MET A 38 -2.05 9.72 10.67
N VAL A 39 -3.14 9.04 11.04
CA VAL A 39 -3.21 8.23 12.28
C VAL A 39 -2.12 7.16 12.35
N VAL A 40 -1.68 6.63 11.20
CA VAL A 40 -0.61 5.64 11.15
C VAL A 40 0.74 6.24 11.58
N LEU A 41 0.94 7.53 11.35
CA LEU A 41 2.13 8.25 11.81
C LEU A 41 2.05 8.64 13.29
N GLU A 42 0.84 8.79 13.83
CA GLU A 42 0.62 9.12 15.25
C GLU A 42 0.76 7.89 16.17
N GLU A 43 0.43 6.70 15.65
CA GLU A 43 0.48 5.42 16.37
C GLU A 43 1.88 4.78 16.39
N LEU A 44 2.79 5.18 15.49
CA LEU A 44 4.19 4.76 15.45
C LEU A 44 5.05 5.52 16.48
#